data_AF-A0A024UHX2-F1
#
_entry.id   AF-A0A024UHX2-F1
#
_cell.length_a   1.000
_cell.length_b   1.000
_cell.length_c   1.000
_cell.angle_alpha   90.00
_cell.angle_beta   90.00
_cell.angle_gamma   90.00
#
_symmetry.space_group_name_H-M   'P 1'
#
loop_
_entity.id
_entity.type
_entity.pdbx_description
1 polymer ?
#
loop_
_entity_poly.entity_id
_entity_poly.type
_entity_poly.pdbx_seq_one_letter_code
_entity_poly.pdbx_strand_id
1 'polypeptide(L)'
;MECLLPEDVLVRKSFQKVVVTWTCTTCTRECIPVRDESRCLCGHRLKDHPSLSTDTRVKDKATFNAFACTSAKCPCRSFFYIVAEGAWVLRCRCKHKHIDHDATAAPFRCKKCLCDGFHSPWVCNCGHPWDEHVQAQVVKTFTPLQMDLGAELGQVYRTDLVAEPLRL
;
A
#
# COMPACT_ATOMS: atom_id res chain seq x y z
N MET A 1 -51.91 16.47 -8.54
CA MET A 1 -51.28 15.14 -8.43
C MET A 1 -50.30 15.04 -9.57
N GLU A 2 -49.06 15.45 -9.35
CA GLU A 2 -47.95 15.19 -10.28
C GLU A 2 -46.75 14.81 -9.41
N CYS A 3 -46.29 13.58 -9.64
CA CYS A 3 -45.23 12.92 -8.91
C CYS A 3 -43.89 13.48 -9.40
N LEU A 4 -43.12 14.09 -8.51
CA LEU A 4 -41.73 14.44 -8.78
C LEU A 4 -40.87 13.16 -8.69
N LEU A 5 -40.07 12.93 -9.72
CA LEU A 5 -39.24 11.74 -9.95
C LEU A 5 -38.16 11.58 -8.85
N PRO A 6 -37.72 10.34 -8.56
CA PRO A 6 -36.70 10.09 -7.54
C PRO A 6 -35.33 10.61 -8.01
N GLU A 7 -34.60 11.25 -7.10
CA GLU A 7 -33.21 11.64 -7.29
C GLU A 7 -32.38 10.40 -7.63
N ASP A 8 -31.71 10.41 -8.80
CA ASP A 8 -30.89 9.30 -9.30
C ASP A 8 -29.72 9.01 -8.33
N VAL A 9 -29.97 8.13 -7.35
CA VAL A 9 -28.92 7.54 -6.53
C VAL A 9 -28.01 6.76 -7.47
N LEU A 10 -26.81 7.29 -7.75
CA LEU A 10 -25.78 6.59 -8.50
C LEU A 10 -25.33 5.36 -7.70
N VAL A 11 -26.00 4.23 -7.89
CA VAL A 11 -25.64 2.94 -7.31
C VAL A 11 -24.34 2.48 -7.96
N ARG A 12 -23.22 2.80 -7.31
CA ARG A 12 -21.92 2.25 -7.70
C ARG A 12 -21.95 0.75 -7.41
N LYS A 13 -21.65 -0.08 -8.42
CA LYS A 13 -21.59 -1.53 -8.24
C LYS A 13 -20.34 -1.92 -7.46
N SER A 14 -20.42 -3.02 -6.71
CA SER A 14 -19.23 -3.66 -6.15
C SER A 14 -18.29 -4.09 -7.27
N PHE A 15 -16.99 -4.06 -7.00
CA PHE A 15 -15.98 -4.49 -7.95
C PHE A 15 -14.88 -5.26 -7.22
N GLN A 16 -14.18 -6.11 -7.97
CA GLN A 16 -13.05 -6.87 -7.45
C GLN A 16 -11.74 -6.27 -7.95
N LYS A 17 -10.71 -6.28 -7.09
CA LYS A 17 -9.36 -5.83 -7.45
C LYS A 17 -8.33 -6.77 -6.82
N VAL A 18 -7.30 -7.12 -7.60
CA VAL A 18 -6.10 -7.75 -7.06
C VAL A 18 -5.31 -6.70 -6.28
N VAL A 19 -5.10 -6.94 -5.00
CA VAL A 19 -4.35 -6.07 -4.10
C VAL A 19 -3.20 -6.85 -3.46
N VAL A 20 -2.20 -6.12 -2.98
CA VAL A 20 -1.16 -6.68 -2.12
C VAL A 20 -1.61 -6.53 -0.67
N THR A 21 -1.51 -7.59 0.12
CA THR A 21 -1.70 -7.55 1.58
C THR A 21 -0.37 -7.78 2.27
N TRP A 22 -0.27 -7.33 3.52
CA TRP A 22 0.86 -7.61 4.39
C TRP A 22 0.31 -8.08 5.75
N THR A 23 0.44 -9.39 5.98
CA THR A 23 -0.25 -10.11 7.06
C THR A 23 0.75 -10.80 7.97
N CYS A 24 0.52 -10.73 9.28
CA CYS A 24 1.29 -11.48 10.25
C CYS A 24 0.86 -12.96 10.22
N THR A 25 1.81 -13.88 10.12
CA THR A 25 1.54 -15.32 10.17
C THR A 25 1.16 -15.81 11.56
N THR A 26 1.55 -15.08 12.60
CA THR A 26 1.34 -15.48 14.01
C THR A 26 -0.01 -15.02 14.53
N CYS A 27 -0.36 -13.74 14.35
CA CYS A 27 -1.67 -13.22 14.77
C CYS A 27 -2.73 -13.17 13.67
N THR A 28 -2.40 -13.57 12.44
CA THR A 28 -3.30 -13.66 11.27
C THR A 28 -3.95 -12.35 10.79
N ARG A 29 -3.56 -11.21 11.39
CA ARG A 29 -4.07 -9.89 11.02
C ARG A 29 -3.34 -9.32 9.80
N GLU A 30 -4.06 -8.57 8.96
CA GLU A 30 -3.46 -7.61 8.03
C GLU A 30 -2.98 -6.41 8.83
N CYS A 31 -1.70 -6.43 9.23
CA CYS A 31 -1.17 -5.47 10.19
C CYS A 31 -1.02 -4.08 9.59
N ILE A 32 -0.70 -3.99 8.30
CA ILE A 32 -0.51 -2.70 7.62
C ILE A 32 -1.20 -2.76 6.25
N PRO A 33 -2.11 -1.82 5.93
CA PRO A 33 -2.70 -1.76 4.60
C PRO A 33 -1.68 -1.30 3.57
N VAL A 34 -1.48 -2.08 2.52
CA VAL A 34 -0.66 -1.68 1.37
C VAL A 34 -1.51 -0.89 0.38
N ARG A 35 -1.09 0.33 0.06
CA ARG A 35 -1.82 1.28 -0.79
C ARG A 35 -0.92 1.79 -1.91
N ASP A 36 -1.50 2.56 -2.82
CA ASP A 36 -0.80 3.10 -4.00
C ASP A 36 0.50 3.87 -3.68
N GLU A 37 0.55 4.52 -2.51
CA GLU A 37 1.72 5.28 -2.04
C GLU A 37 2.77 4.44 -1.29
N SER A 38 2.44 3.18 -0.97
CA SER A 38 3.35 2.24 -0.30
C SER A 38 4.61 1.99 -1.12
N ARG A 39 5.75 1.87 -0.44
CA ARG A 39 7.07 1.75 -1.08
C ARG A 39 7.42 0.31 -1.37
N CYS A 40 7.99 0.11 -2.56
CA CYS A 40 8.63 -1.13 -2.96
C CYS A 40 10.12 -1.12 -2.54
N LEU A 41 10.74 -2.29 -2.44
CA LEU A 41 12.19 -2.46 -2.29
C LEU A 41 12.99 -1.68 -3.34
N CYS A 42 12.49 -1.57 -4.57
CA CYS A 42 13.14 -0.80 -5.63
C CYS A 42 13.12 0.72 -5.41
N GLY A 43 12.38 1.20 -4.41
CA GLY A 43 12.22 2.61 -4.07
C GLY A 43 11.00 3.30 -4.70
N HIS A 44 10.37 2.67 -5.69
CA HIS A 44 9.14 3.18 -6.32
C HIS A 44 7.88 2.83 -5.52
N ARG A 45 6.74 3.39 -5.93
CA ARG A 45 5.48 3.25 -5.21
C ARG A 45 4.61 2.17 -5.84
N LEU A 46 3.66 1.58 -5.10
CA LEU A 46 2.76 0.56 -5.66
C LEU A 46 1.99 1.06 -6.91
N LYS A 47 1.69 2.36 -7.01
CA LYS A 47 1.11 2.94 -8.22
C LYS A 47 2.00 2.84 -9.48
N ASP A 48 3.28 2.56 -9.32
CA ASP A 48 4.19 2.31 -10.45
C ASP A 48 4.28 0.81 -10.77
N HIS A 49 3.45 -0.03 -10.14
CA HIS A 49 3.42 -1.49 -10.26
C HIS A 49 2.01 -1.97 -10.62
N PRO A 50 1.61 -1.88 -11.90
CA PRO A 50 0.27 -2.27 -12.35
C PRO A 50 0.02 -3.77 -12.13
N SER A 51 -1.18 -4.12 -11.68
CA SER A 51 -1.60 -5.50 -11.47
C SER A 51 -2.21 -6.16 -12.71
N LEU A 52 -2.60 -5.37 -13.72
CA LEU A 52 -3.25 -5.83 -14.94
C LEU A 52 -2.53 -5.31 -16.18
N SER A 53 -2.47 -6.14 -17.24
CA SER A 53 -1.89 -5.78 -18.54
C SER A 53 -2.69 -4.70 -19.28
N THR A 54 -3.94 -4.47 -18.90
CA THR A 54 -4.83 -3.45 -19.47
C THR A 54 -4.61 -2.06 -18.86
N ASP A 55 -3.77 -1.95 -17.83
CA ASP A 55 -3.45 -0.69 -17.20
C ASP A 55 -2.73 0.25 -18.17
N THR A 56 -3.10 1.54 -18.21
CA THR A 56 -2.54 2.53 -19.15
C THR A 56 -1.05 2.79 -18.94
N ARG A 57 -0.52 2.44 -17.76
CA ARG A 57 0.92 2.54 -17.45
C ARG A 57 1.74 1.44 -18.12
N VAL A 58 1.11 0.35 -18.55
CA VAL A 58 1.75 -0.78 -19.24
C VAL A 58 1.99 -0.41 -20.69
N LYS A 59 3.25 -0.16 -21.05
CA LYS A 59 3.65 0.21 -22.42
C LYS A 59 3.64 -0.97 -23.38
N ASP A 60 4.04 -2.15 -22.89
CA ASP A 60 4.13 -3.36 -23.67
C ASP A 60 3.41 -4.49 -22.93
N LYS A 61 2.32 -4.98 -23.53
CA LYS A 61 1.49 -6.05 -22.98
C LYS A 61 2.13 -7.42 -23.14
N ALA A 62 3.03 -7.61 -24.11
CA ALA A 62 3.68 -8.90 -24.36
C ALA A 62 4.75 -9.22 -23.30
N THR A 63 5.39 -8.19 -22.76
CA THR A 63 6.40 -8.31 -21.68
C THR A 63 5.82 -8.00 -20.29
N PHE A 64 4.50 -7.85 -20.19
CA PHE A 64 3.83 -7.53 -18.94
C PHE A 64 4.04 -8.64 -17.90
N ASN A 65 4.41 -8.20 -16.69
CA ASN A 65 4.44 -9.05 -15.51
C ASN A 65 3.72 -8.31 -14.37
N ALA A 66 2.74 -8.97 -13.75
CA ALA A 66 1.90 -8.35 -12.74
C ALA A 66 2.75 -7.87 -11.55
N PHE A 67 2.51 -6.62 -11.15
CA PHE A 67 3.28 -5.92 -10.12
C PHE A 67 4.77 -5.74 -10.42
N ALA A 68 5.24 -5.95 -11.66
CA ALA A 68 6.55 -5.43 -12.05
C ALA A 68 6.48 -3.89 -12.16
N CYS A 69 7.59 -3.20 -11.89
CA CYS A 69 7.61 -1.75 -11.94
C CYS A 69 7.66 -1.26 -13.39
N THR A 70 6.82 -0.26 -13.73
CA THR A 70 6.82 0.39 -15.04
C THR A 70 7.72 1.62 -15.12
N SER A 71 8.36 2.02 -14.01
CA SER A 71 9.33 3.11 -14.01
C SER A 71 10.52 2.76 -14.90
N ALA A 72 10.99 3.75 -15.67
CA ALA A 72 12.05 3.55 -16.65
C ALA A 72 13.31 2.94 -16.02
N LYS A 73 13.84 1.88 -16.64
CA LYS A 73 15.05 1.16 -16.21
C LYS A 73 14.98 0.52 -14.81
N CYS A 74 13.79 0.39 -14.23
CA CYS A 74 13.65 -0.31 -12.95
C CYS A 74 13.80 -1.82 -13.15
N PRO A 75 14.71 -2.52 -12.45
CA PRO A 75 14.98 -3.93 -12.68
C PRO A 75 14.09 -4.87 -11.85
N CYS A 76 13.20 -4.35 -11.00
CA CYS A 76 12.41 -5.19 -10.11
C CYS A 76 11.29 -5.91 -10.86
N ARG A 77 11.16 -7.21 -10.58
CA ARG A 77 10.22 -8.10 -11.28
C ARG A 77 8.86 -8.21 -10.61
N SER A 78 8.73 -7.73 -9.37
CA SER A 78 7.48 -7.73 -8.62
C SER A 78 7.56 -6.67 -7.52
N PHE A 79 6.40 -6.32 -6.96
CA PHE A 79 6.30 -5.42 -5.82
C PHE A 79 6.72 -6.17 -4.55
N PHE A 80 7.65 -5.58 -3.79
CA PHE A 80 8.04 -6.07 -2.48
C PHE A 80 7.89 -4.96 -1.46
N TYR A 81 6.89 -5.07 -0.58
CA TYR A 81 6.52 -4.02 0.35
C TYR A 81 7.62 -3.73 1.36
N ILE A 82 7.97 -2.44 1.50
CA ILE A 82 8.84 -1.93 2.56
C ILE A 82 8.02 -1.02 3.45
N VAL A 83 7.92 -1.39 4.73
CA VAL A 83 7.22 -0.57 5.73
C VAL A 83 7.91 0.79 5.84
N ALA A 84 7.09 1.84 5.78
CA ALA A 84 7.52 3.23 5.82
C ALA A 84 6.40 4.10 6.40
N GLU A 85 6.78 5.14 7.13
CA GLU A 85 5.86 6.12 7.72
C GLU A 85 6.43 7.52 7.52
N GLY A 86 5.74 8.33 6.70
CA GLY A 86 6.25 9.62 6.26
C GLY A 86 7.63 9.52 5.58
N ALA A 87 8.63 10.18 6.17
CA ALA A 87 10.02 10.15 5.74
C ALA A 87 10.81 8.95 6.28
N TRP A 88 10.30 8.26 7.31
CA TRP A 88 10.95 7.09 7.87
C TRP A 88 10.68 5.83 7.04
N VAL A 89 11.69 4.97 6.92
CA VAL A 89 11.61 3.71 6.17
C VAL A 89 12.48 2.65 6.80
N LEU A 90 12.03 1.40 6.75
CA LEU A 90 12.80 0.28 7.27
C LEU A 90 14.19 0.18 6.63
N ARG A 91 15.12 -0.27 7.48
CA ARG A 91 16.47 -0.64 7.10
C ARG A 91 16.67 -2.14 7.31
N CYS A 92 17.63 -2.68 6.58
CA CYS A 92 18.10 -4.04 6.81
C CYS A 92 18.91 -4.12 8.11
N ARG A 93 19.08 -5.33 8.68
CA ARG A 93 19.99 -5.63 9.79
C ARG A 93 21.42 -5.20 9.48
N CYS A 94 21.82 -5.18 8.20
CA CYS A 94 23.09 -4.63 7.74
C CYS A 94 23.19 -3.09 7.77
N LYS A 95 22.17 -2.40 8.31
CA LYS A 95 22.04 -0.93 8.46
C LYS A 95 21.89 -0.12 7.16
N HIS A 96 22.01 -0.77 6.00
CA HIS A 96 21.78 -0.16 4.69
C HIS A 96 20.29 0.02 4.37
N LYS A 97 20.00 0.92 3.42
CA LYS A 97 18.63 1.22 2.98
C LYS A 97 18.10 0.08 2.12
N HIS A 98 16.77 -0.04 2.01
CA HIS A 98 16.12 -1.02 1.12
C HIS A 98 16.60 -0.89 -0.33
N ILE A 99 16.76 0.33 -0.86
CA ILE A 99 17.27 0.60 -2.21
C ILE A 99 18.74 0.18 -2.46
N ASP A 100 19.50 -0.08 -1.39
CA ASP A 100 20.87 -0.62 -1.50
C ASP A 100 20.88 -2.13 -1.76
N HIS A 101 19.71 -2.77 -1.81
CA HIS A 101 19.55 -4.19 -2.08
C HIS A 101 19.13 -4.42 -3.53
N ASP A 102 19.56 -5.54 -4.11
CA ASP A 102 19.17 -5.88 -5.47
C ASP A 102 17.71 -6.30 -5.52
N ALA A 103 16.89 -5.58 -6.30
CA ALA A 103 15.46 -5.81 -6.41
C ALA A 103 15.08 -6.79 -7.54
N THR A 104 16.06 -7.35 -8.27
CA THR A 104 15.80 -8.30 -9.37
C THR A 104 15.22 -9.62 -8.88
N ALA A 105 15.72 -10.16 -7.76
CA ALA A 105 15.31 -11.45 -7.21
C ALA A 105 15.55 -11.55 -5.69
N ALA A 106 14.66 -12.28 -5.01
CA ALA A 106 14.86 -12.69 -3.63
C ALA A 106 16.13 -13.56 -3.51
N PRO A 107 16.90 -13.49 -2.40
CA PRO A 107 16.58 -12.84 -1.13
C PRO A 107 16.89 -11.33 -1.07
N PHE A 108 17.12 -10.69 -2.23
CA PHE A 108 17.45 -9.27 -2.34
C PHE A 108 18.73 -8.90 -1.59
N ARG A 109 19.86 -9.46 -2.03
CA ARG A 109 21.16 -9.24 -1.38
C ARG A 109 21.58 -7.77 -1.46
N CYS A 110 22.25 -7.29 -0.41
CA CYS A 110 22.78 -5.94 -0.40
C CYS A 110 23.93 -5.80 -1.41
N LYS A 111 23.97 -4.69 -2.14
CA LYS A 111 25.05 -4.38 -3.10
C LYS A 111 26.29 -3.76 -2.42
N LYS A 112 26.16 -3.40 -1.14
CA LYS A 112 27.19 -2.69 -0.35
C LYS A 112 27.86 -3.57 0.71
N CYS A 113 27.35 -4.78 0.94
CA CYS A 113 27.89 -5.70 1.94
C CYS A 113 27.44 -7.15 1.66
N LEU A 114 27.96 -8.10 2.44
CA LEU A 114 27.73 -9.53 2.26
C LEU A 114 26.53 -10.08 3.06
N CYS A 115 25.50 -9.28 3.35
CA CYS A 115 24.32 -9.79 4.06
C CYS A 115 23.50 -10.74 3.19
N ASP A 116 22.78 -11.67 3.82
CA ASP A 116 22.09 -12.75 3.09
C ASP A 116 20.85 -12.34 2.33
N GLY A 117 20.34 -11.15 2.60
CA GLY A 117 19.15 -10.59 1.98
C GLY A 117 18.66 -9.38 2.73
N PHE A 118 17.59 -8.77 2.24
CA PHE A 118 16.90 -7.75 3.01
C PHE A 118 16.16 -8.40 4.19
N HIS A 119 16.54 -8.03 5.41
CA HIS A 119 15.86 -8.45 6.63
C HIS A 119 15.85 -7.28 7.60
N SER A 120 14.69 -6.85 8.10
CA SER A 120 14.62 -5.76 9.09
C SER A 120 14.60 -6.27 10.53
N PRO A 121 15.29 -5.62 11.50
CA PRO A 121 15.17 -5.93 12.92
C PRO A 121 13.94 -5.29 13.58
N TRP A 122 13.10 -4.57 12.83
CA TRP A 122 11.92 -3.91 13.35
C TRP A 122 10.84 -4.91 13.80
N VAL A 123 10.14 -4.55 14.86
CA VAL A 123 9.01 -5.30 15.42
C VAL A 123 7.73 -4.55 15.11
N CYS A 124 6.72 -5.26 14.59
CA CYS A 124 5.44 -4.68 14.24
C CYS A 124 4.66 -4.28 15.49
N ASN A 125 3.74 -3.32 15.35
CA ASN A 125 2.78 -2.94 16.40
C ASN A 125 1.90 -4.11 16.86
N CYS A 126 1.83 -5.20 16.08
CA CYS A 126 1.17 -6.44 16.51
C CYS A 126 1.99 -7.27 17.52
N GLY A 127 3.22 -6.85 17.84
CA GLY A 127 4.14 -7.51 18.77
C GLY A 127 5.11 -8.51 18.13
N HIS A 128 4.94 -8.83 16.83
CA HIS A 128 5.71 -9.86 16.13
C HIS A 128 6.81 -9.25 15.25
N PRO A 129 7.95 -9.95 15.07
CA PRO A 129 9.05 -9.47 14.25
C PRO A 129 8.68 -9.37 12.76
N TRP A 130 9.43 -8.57 12.01
CA TRP A 130 9.15 -8.29 10.60
C TRP A 130 9.11 -9.57 9.71
N ASP A 131 9.92 -10.57 10.00
CA ASP A 131 10.01 -11.84 9.29
C ASP A 131 8.83 -12.79 9.56
N GLU A 132 8.02 -12.54 10.59
CA GLU A 132 6.72 -13.19 10.81
C GLU A 132 5.58 -12.55 10.00
N HIS A 133 5.90 -11.73 9.00
CA HIS A 133 4.91 -11.13 8.12
C HIS A 133 5.19 -11.51 6.66
N VAL A 134 4.12 -11.91 5.98
CA VAL A 134 4.15 -12.25 4.57
C VAL A 134 3.36 -11.23 3.76
N GLN A 135 3.81 -10.98 2.55
CA GLN A 135 2.99 -10.29 1.56
C GLN A 135 2.33 -11.30 0.62
N ALA A 136 1.09 -11.04 0.24
CA ALA A 136 0.34 -11.87 -0.70
C ALA A 136 -0.43 -11.01 -1.70
N GLN A 137 -0.63 -11.54 -2.91
CA GLN A 137 -1.57 -10.96 -3.88
C GLN A 137 -2.92 -11.64 -3.69
N VAL A 138 -3.95 -10.87 -3.38
CA VAL A 138 -5.30 -11.39 -3.11
C VAL A 138 -6.35 -10.58 -3.87
N VAL A 139 -7.42 -11.24 -4.30
CA VAL A 139 -8.60 -10.55 -4.85
C VAL A 139 -9.46 -10.08 -3.69
N LYS A 140 -9.66 -8.76 -3.56
CA LYS A 140 -10.62 -8.19 -2.61
C LYS A 140 -11.83 -7.63 -3.36
N THR A 141 -13.01 -7.84 -2.79
CA THR A 141 -14.26 -7.20 -3.23
C THR A 141 -14.39 -5.87 -2.50
N PHE A 142 -14.54 -4.80 -3.27
CA PHE A 142 -14.78 -3.45 -2.79
C PHE A 142 -16.25 -3.11 -3.04
N THR A 143 -17.00 -2.96 -1.95
CA THR A 143 -18.35 -2.44 -2.00
C THR A 143 -18.27 -0.94 -1.75
N PRO A 144 -18.73 -0.10 -2.69
CA PRO A 144 -18.75 1.33 -2.47
C PRO A 144 -19.63 1.66 -1.27
N LEU A 145 -19.14 2.55 -0.40
CA LEU A 145 -19.93 3.06 0.71
C LEU A 145 -21.11 3.85 0.13
N GLN A 146 -22.32 3.38 0.39
CA GLN A 146 -23.57 4.09 0.09
C GLN A 146 -23.77 5.12 1.22
N MET A 147 -23.03 6.22 1.17
CA MET A 147 -23.14 7.30 2.14
C MET A 147 -23.92 8.46 1.54
N ASP A 148 -25.19 8.59 1.92
CA ASP A 148 -25.99 9.81 1.75
C ASP A 148 -25.78 10.74 2.97
N LEU A 149 -24.52 10.94 3.37
CA LEU A 149 -24.12 11.73 4.53
C LEU A 149 -23.71 13.15 4.13
N GLY A 150 -23.97 13.57 2.89
CA GLY A 150 -23.67 14.91 2.41
C GLY A 150 -24.38 15.99 3.25
N ALA A 151 -25.59 15.69 3.73
CA ALA A 151 -26.34 16.57 4.62
C ALA A 151 -25.75 16.64 6.04
N GLU A 152 -25.29 15.51 6.60
CA GLU A 152 -24.80 15.47 7.99
C GLU A 152 -23.33 15.90 8.14
N LEU A 153 -22.46 15.59 7.16
CA LEU A 153 -21.04 15.97 7.20
C LEU A 153 -20.81 17.43 6.77
N GLY A 154 -21.80 18.07 6.14
CA GLY A 154 -21.78 19.50 5.81
C GLY A 154 -22.15 20.40 7.00
N GLN A 155 -22.74 19.84 8.07
CA GLN A 155 -22.98 20.57 9.30
C GLN A 155 -21.69 20.66 10.13
N VAL A 156 -20.88 21.66 9.79
CA VAL A 156 -19.84 22.13 10.70
C VAL A 156 -20.52 22.85 11.85
N TYR A 157 -20.84 22.12 12.92
CA TYR A 157 -21.12 22.77 14.19
C TYR A 157 -19.81 23.45 14.63
N ARG A 158 -19.78 24.79 14.57
CA ARG A 158 -18.76 25.58 15.26
C ARG A 158 -18.97 25.43 16.76
N THR A 159 -18.54 24.30 17.30
CA THR A 159 -18.20 24.25 18.71
C THR A 159 -16.81 24.88 18.81
N ASP A 160 -16.72 25.92 19.64
CA ASP A 160 -15.53 26.31 20.39
C ASP A 160 -14.15 26.40 19.69
N LEU A 161 -13.91 27.57 19.08
CA LEU A 161 -12.63 28.25 19.21
C LEU A 161 -12.39 28.66 20.68
N VAL A 162 -12.10 27.70 21.57
CA VAL A 162 -11.40 27.97 22.83
C VAL A 162 -10.42 26.83 23.09
N ALA A 163 -9.34 26.81 22.31
CA ALA A 163 -8.15 26.04 22.70
C ALA A 163 -7.41 26.87 23.76
N GLU A 164 -7.50 26.46 25.03
CA GLU A 164 -6.54 26.96 26.02
C GLU A 164 -5.14 26.42 25.68
N PRO A 165 -4.10 27.26 25.70
CA PRO A 165 -2.74 26.80 25.46
C PRO A 165 -2.32 25.83 26.56
N LEU A 166 -1.64 24.75 26.17
CA LEU A 166 -0.98 23.86 27.12
C LEU A 166 0.04 24.67 27.91
N ARG A 167 -0.14 24.75 29.22
CA ARG A 167 0.86 25.30 30.13
C ARG A 167 1.99 24.28 30.24
N LEU A 168 3.12 24.60 29.60
CA LEU A 168 4.41 23.93 29.81
C LEU A 168 5.00 24.36 31.16
#